data_AF-A0A656JL95-F1
#
_entry.id   AF-A0A656JL95-F1
#
_cell.length_a   1.000
_cell.length_b   1.000
_cell.length_c   1.000
_cell.angle_alpha   90.00
_cell.angle_beta   90.00
_cell.angle_gamma   90.00
#
_symmetry.space_group_name_H-M   'P 1'
#
loop_
_entity.id
_entity.type
_entity.pdbx_description
1 polymer ?
#
loop_
_entity_poly.entity_id
_entity_poly.type
_entity_poly.pdbx_seq_one_letter_code
_entity_poly.pdbx_strand_id
1 'polypeptide(L)' 'THFPNDSRINGPDRTVDYLFYSPSLKRVSARVRRDDTLLISDHLPVIGRFLLPVLP' A
#
# COMPACT_ATOMS: atom_id res chain seq x y z
N THR A 1 3.20 6.16 -0.73
CA THR A 1 2.69 5.55 0.50
C THR A 1 3.12 6.30 1.75
N HIS A 2 3.95 7.33 1.67
CA HIS A 2 4.39 8.08 2.86
C HIS A 2 4.27 9.59 2.64
N PHE A 3 3.74 10.32 3.61
CA PHE A 3 3.72 11.77 3.69
C PHE A 3 4.94 12.23 4.53
N PRO A 4 5.89 12.98 3.96
CA PRO A 4 7.10 13.39 4.66
C PRO A 4 6.89 14.61 5.57
N ASN A 5 7.77 14.77 6.57
CA ASN A 5 7.79 15.96 7.44
C ASN A 5 8.29 17.25 6.75
N ASP A 6 8.69 17.20 5.47
CA ASP A 6 9.13 18.39 4.74
C ASP A 6 7.93 19.28 4.40
N SER A 7 7.84 20.43 5.05
CA SER A 7 6.76 21.43 4.88
C SER A 7 6.56 21.95 3.44
N ARG A 8 7.52 21.72 2.53
CA ARG A 8 7.40 22.10 1.11
C ARG A 8 6.59 21.08 0.30
N ILE A 9 6.34 19.90 0.86
CA ILE A 9 5.67 18.79 0.18
C ILE A 9 4.23 18.70 0.69
N ASN A 10 3.29 18.92 -0.21
CA ASN A 10 1.85 18.97 0.11
C ASN A 10 1.14 17.64 -0.16
N GLY A 11 1.78 16.52 0.19
CA GLY A 11 1.20 15.19 0.00
C GLY A 11 2.21 14.05 0.02
N PRO A 12 1.73 12.81 -0.14
CA PRO A 12 2.59 11.64 -0.20
C PRO A 12 3.47 11.64 -1.45
N ASP A 13 4.79 11.58 -1.28
CA ASP A 13 5.77 11.75 -2.37
C ASP A 13 6.55 10.47 -2.70
N ARG A 14 6.56 9.48 -1.79
CA ARG A 14 7.40 8.27 -1.90
C ARG A 14 6.62 7.00 -1.66
N THR A 15 7.02 5.93 -2.34
CA THR A 15 6.60 4.55 -2.04
C THR A 15 7.69 3.86 -1.24
N VAL A 16 7.40 3.58 0.04
CA VAL A 16 8.33 2.92 0.96
C VAL A 16 7.70 1.70 1.65
N ASP A 17 6.41 1.45 1.40
CA ASP A 17 5.65 0.33 1.94
C ASP A 17 5.35 -0.68 0.83
N TYR A 18 5.65 -1.95 1.07
CA TYR A 18 5.58 -3.00 0.06
C TYR A 18 4.95 -4.27 0.63
N LEU A 19 4.17 -4.96 -0.22
CA LEU A 19 3.73 -6.32 0.01
C LEU A 19 4.46 -7.23 -0.97
N PHE A 20 5.47 -7.95 -0.48
CA PHE A 20 6.12 -9.02 -1.25
C PHE A 20 5.35 -10.33 -1.03
N TYR A 21 5.17 -11.09 -2.09
CA TYR A 21 4.36 -12.31 -2.06
C TYR A 21 4.93 -13.36 -3.01
N SER A 22 4.67 -14.63 -2.70
CA SER A 22 5.10 -15.78 -3.51
C SER A 22 4.52 -15.71 -4.94
N PRO A 23 5.27 -16.12 -5.97
CA PRO A 23 4.74 -16.28 -7.33
C PRO A 23 3.54 -17.23 -7.43
N SER A 24 3.34 -18.11 -6.44
CA SER A 24 2.16 -19.00 -6.36
C SER A 24 0.85 -18.28 -6.06
N LEU A 25 0.89 -17.02 -5.59
CA LEU A 25 -0.30 -16.22 -5.31
C LEU A 25 -0.69 -15.38 -6.53
N LYS A 26 -1.98 -15.41 -6.88
CA LYS A 26 -2.51 -14.54 -7.93
C LYS A 26 -2.99 -13.21 -7.33
N ARG A 27 -2.35 -12.10 -7.69
CA ARG A 27 -2.82 -10.76 -7.33
C ARG A 27 -4.10 -10.41 -8.09
N VAL A 28 -5.17 -10.16 -7.36
CA VAL A 28 -6.46 -9.72 -7.91
C VAL A 28 -6.54 -8.20 -8.01
N SER A 29 -6.05 -7.50 -6.99
CA SER A 29 -6.00 -6.04 -6.97
C SER A 29 -4.93 -5.57 -6.00
N ALA A 30 -4.36 -4.40 -6.27
CA ALA A 30 -3.54 -3.66 -5.31
C ALA A 30 -3.86 -2.18 -5.40
N ARG A 31 -3.95 -1.50 -4.25
CA ARG A 31 -4.15 -0.05 -4.20
C ARG A 31 -3.50 0.55 -2.96
N VAL A 32 -3.22 1.84 -3.03
CA VAL A 32 -2.94 2.68 -1.87
C VAL A 32 -4.24 3.39 -1.52
N ARG A 33 -4.74 3.22 -0.29
CA ARG A 33 -5.90 3.99 0.18
C ARG A 33 -5.44 5.38 0.59
N ARG A 34 -6.15 6.42 0.13
CA ARG A 34 -5.87 7.84 0.46
C ARG A 34 -6.96 8.46 1.33
N ASP A 35 -8.19 8.00 1.18
CA ASP A 35 -9.35 8.60 1.85
C ASP A 35 -9.32 8.32 3.36
N ASP A 36 -9.39 9.41 4.14
CA ASP A 36 -9.41 9.46 5.61
C ASP A 36 -8.20 8.82 6.30
N THR A 37 -7.04 8.74 5.63
CA THR A 37 -5.87 8.04 6.18
C THR A 37 -4.91 8.95 6.94
N LEU A 38 -4.82 10.23 6.57
CA LEU A 38 -3.86 11.16 7.19
C LEU A 38 -4.22 11.54 8.63
N LEU A 39 -5.46 11.27 9.05
CA LEU A 39 -5.89 11.46 10.45
C LEU A 39 -5.33 10.39 11.40
N ILE A 40 -4.84 9.27 10.87
CA ILE A 40 -4.42 8.11 11.66
C ILE A 40 -2.95 7.73 11.47
N SER A 41 -2.32 8.13 10.36
CA SER A 41 -0.87 7.93 10.11
C SER A 41 -0.40 8.79 8.93
N ASP A 42 0.89 9.12 8.94
CA ASP A 42 1.65 9.66 7.81
C ASP A 42 1.99 8.60 6.74
N HIS A 43 1.88 7.31 7.07
CA HIS A 43 1.88 6.21 6.10
C HIS A 43 0.47 5.91 5.60
N LEU A 44 0.36 5.74 4.29
CA LEU A 44 -0.87 5.41 3.60
C LEU A 44 -0.98 3.89 3.45
N PRO A 45 -2.12 3.29 3.82
CA PRO A 45 -2.32 1.84 3.74
C PRO A 45 -2.12 1.29 2.33
N VAL A 46 -1.25 0.30 2.22
CA VAL A 46 -1.09 -0.54 1.02
C VAL A 46 -1.99 -1.77 1.16
N ILE A 47 -2.98 -1.90 0.27
CA ILE A 47 -3.98 -2.96 0.32
C ILE A 47 -3.82 -3.86 -0.90
N GLY A 48 -3.48 -5.13 -0.67
CA GLY A 48 -3.44 -6.17 -1.69
C GLY A 48 -4.55 -7.20 -1.49
N ARG A 49 -5.17 -7.65 -2.60
CA ARG A 49 -6.08 -8.80 -2.61
C ARG A 49 -5.47 -9.91 -3.46
N PHE A 50 -5.38 -11.11 -2.89
CA PHE A 50 -4.72 -12.27 -3.51
C PHE A 50 -5.65 -13.48 -3.48
N LEU A 51 -5.55 -14.33 -4.51
CA LEU A 51 -6.09 -15.67 -4.48
C LEU A 51 -4.97 -16.64 -4.10
N LEU A 52 -5.30 -17.57 -3.21
CA LEU A 52 -4.42 -18.69 -2.86
C LEU A 52 -4.39 -19.70 -4.01
N PRO A 53 -3.26 -20.40 -4.21
CA PRO A 53 -3.26 -21.54 -5.11
C PRO A 53 -4.24 -22.59 -4.60
N VAL A 54 -4.99 -23.20 -5.53
CA VAL A 54 -5.66 -24.46 -5.23
C VAL A 54 -4.58 -25.52 -5.05
N LEU A 55 -4.64 -26.25 -3.93
CA LEU A 55 -3.79 -27.43 -3.75
C LEU A 55 -4.18 -28.46 -4.83
N PRO A 56 -3.20 -29.17 -5.41
CA PRO A 56 -3.48 -30.24 -6.36
C PRO A 56 -4.36 -31.35 -5.75
#